data_AF-A0A3N5HTY3-F1
#
_entry.id   AF-A0A3N5HTY3-F1
#
_cell.length_a   1.000
_cell.length_b   1.000
_cell.length_c   1.000
_cell.angle_alpha   90.00
_cell.angle_beta   90.00
_cell.angle_gamma   90.00
#
_symmetry.space_group_name_H-M   'P 1'
#
loop_
_entity.id
_entity.type
_entity.pdbx_description
1 polymer ?
#
loop_
_entity_poly.entity_id
_entity_poly.type
_entity_poly.pdbx_seq_one_letter_code
_entity_poly.pdbx_strand_id
1 'polypeptide(L)' 'MENPVDARFCLECGRRVALSCGARGTELPVGARLCKECGQAVGASPTSAHAGAGLAQVSP' A
#
# COMPACT_ATOMS: atom_id res chain seq x y z
N MET A 1 18.09 14.46 -6.59
CA MET A 1 16.66 14.70 -6.26
C MET A 1 16.07 13.36 -5.87
N GLU A 2 15.35 13.26 -4.75
CA GLU A 2 14.67 12.02 -4.35
C GLU A 2 13.24 12.00 -4.90
N ASN A 3 12.75 10.83 -5.30
CA ASN A 3 11.38 10.66 -5.75
C ASN A 3 10.47 10.44 -4.54
N PRO A 4 9.40 11.25 -4.34
CA PRO A 4 8.52 11.06 -3.19
C PRO A 4 7.87 9.67 -3.20
N VAL A 5 7.52 9.15 -2.02
CA VAL A 5 7.05 7.76 -1.86
C VAL A 5 5.79 7.45 -2.69
N ASP A 6 4.96 8.47 -2.94
CA ASP A 6 3.71 8.34 -3.70
C ASP A 6 3.86 8.61 -5.20
N ALA A 7 5.06 8.97 -5.68
CA ALA A 7 5.26 9.29 -7.09
C ALA A 7 5.12 8.06 -7.98
N ARG A 8 4.36 8.24 -9.07
CA ARG A 8 4.09 7.21 -10.08
C ARG A 8 5.20 7.11 -11.14
N PHE A 9 5.95 8.20 -11.31
CA PHE A 9 7.02 8.34 -12.30
C PHE A 9 8.22 9.05 -11.67
N CYS A 10 9.42 8.66 -12.07
CA CYS A 10 10.67 9.29 -11.63
C CYS A 10 10.73 10.73 -12.14
N LEU A 11 10.92 11.68 -11.22
CA LEU A 11 10.99 13.11 -11.56
C LEU A 11 12.19 13.49 -12.43
N GLU A 12 13.22 12.66 -12.53
CA GLU A 12 14.41 12.94 -13.35
C GLU A 12 14.36 12.31 -14.74
N CYS A 13 13.88 11.07 -14.87
CA CYS A 13 13.94 10.33 -16.14
C CYS A 13 12.57 9.93 -16.72
N GLY A 14 11.47 10.20 -16.01
CA GLY A 14 10.11 9.91 -16.46
C GLY A 14 9.72 8.42 -16.49
N ARG A 15 10.62 7.50 -16.12
CA ARG A 15 10.30 6.07 -16.01
C ARG A 15 9.31 5.82 -14.88
N ARG A 16 8.43 4.83 -15.07
CA ARG A 16 7.49 4.40 -14.02
C ARG A 16 8.25 3.83 -12.83
N VAL A 17 7.88 4.26 -11.63
CA VAL A 17 8.45 3.74 -10.38
C VAL A 17 7.55 2.60 -9.88
N ALA A 18 8.16 1.48 -9.51
CA ALA A 18 7.45 0.35 -8.94
C ALA A 18 7.00 0.67 -7.51
N LEU A 19 5.72 0.41 -7.21
CA LEU A 19 5.21 0.53 -5.86
C LEU A 19 5.59 -0.71 -5.06
N SER A 20 6.05 -0.50 -3.83
CA SER A 20 6.39 -1.59 -2.93
C SER A 20 5.51 -1.53 -1.68
N CYS A 21 5.16 -2.68 -1.13
CA CYS A 21 4.40 -2.76 0.12
C CYS A 21 5.26 -2.25 1.28
N GLY A 22 4.86 -1.18 1.97
CA GLY A 22 5.61 -0.66 3.11
C GLY A 22 5.78 -1.65 4.28
N ALA A 23 4.92 -2.67 4.38
CA ALA A 23 5.00 -3.67 5.46
C ALA A 23 5.94 -4.85 5.14
N ARG A 24 6.20 -5.16 3.86
CA ARG A 24 6.93 -6.37 3.45
C ARG A 24 8.00 -6.15 2.38
N GLY A 25 8.02 -4.98 1.74
CA GLY A 25 8.89 -4.68 0.60
C GLY A 25 8.46 -5.31 -0.73
N THR A 26 7.36 -6.08 -0.76
CA THR A 26 6.88 -6.75 -1.98
C THR A 26 6.53 -5.76 -3.08
N GLU A 27 7.05 -5.98 -4.29
CA GLU A 27 6.63 -5.22 -5.47
C GLU A 27 5.16 -5.49 -5.81
N LEU A 28 4.42 -4.40 -6.00
CA LEU A 28 3.00 -4.39 -6.24
C LEU A 28 2.70 -4.20 -7.72
N PRO A 29 1.72 -4.95 -8.27
CA PRO A 29 1.32 -4.74 -9.66
C PRO A 29 0.72 -3.34 -9.84
N VAL A 30 0.78 -2.85 -11.07
CA VAL A 30 0.21 -1.55 -11.45
C VAL A 30 -1.27 -1.51 -11.06
N GLY A 31 -1.67 -0.46 -10.33
CA GLY A 31 -3.06 -0.26 -9.92
C GLY A 31 -3.49 -1.06 -8.69
N ALA A 32 -2.59 -1.80 -8.04
CA ALA A 32 -2.90 -2.50 -6.79
C ALA A 32 -3.41 -1.52 -5.71
N ARG A 33 -4.58 -1.83 -5.13
CA ARG A 33 -5.13 -1.14 -3.96
C ARG A 33 -4.73 -1.81 -2.65
N LEU A 34 -4.50 -3.13 -2.70
CA LEU A 34 -4.12 -3.97 -1.56
C LEU A 34 -2.89 -4.80 -1.94
N CYS A 35 -2.06 -5.12 -0.96
CA CYS A 35 -0.93 -6.02 -1.18
C CYS A 35 -1.40 -7.46 -1.40
N LYS A 36 -0.93 -8.08 -2.49
CA LYS A 36 -1.25 -9.48 -2.84
C LYS A 36 -0.77 -10.51 -1.81
N GLU A 37 0.19 -10.16 -0.97
CA GLU A 37 0.70 -11.06 0.06
C GLU A 37 0.09 -10.76 1.44
N CYS A 38 -0.12 -9.48 1.79
CA CYS A 38 -0.48 -9.08 3.16
C CYS A 38 -1.91 -8.56 3.33
N GLY A 39 -2.58 -8.20 2.24
CA GLY A 39 -3.91 -7.58 2.28
C GLY A 39 -3.91 -6.11 2.72
N GLN A 40 -2.79 -5.52 3.12
CA GLN A 40 -2.73 -4.11 3.55
C GLN A 40 -2.97 -3.15 2.39
N ALA A 41 -3.65 -2.04 2.66
CA ALA A 41 -3.88 -0.98 1.69
C ALA A 41 -2.58 -0.29 1.26
N VAL A 42 -2.50 0.05 -0.03
CA VAL A 42 -1.33 0.66 -0.66
C VAL A 42 -1.57 2.16 -0.79
N GLY A 43 -0.66 2.99 -0.26
CA GLY A 43 -0.75 4.46 -0.36
C GLY A 43 -1.76 5.12 0.58
N ALA A 44 -2.34 4.35 1.53
CA ALA A 44 -3.01 4.96 2.66
C ALA A 44 -1.93 5.39 3.66
N SER A 45 -1.63 6.69 3.72
CA SER A 45 -1.06 7.27 4.95
C SER A 45 -1.93 6.81 6.12
N PRO A 46 -1.37 6.48 7.29
CA PRO A 46 -2.12 5.98 8.43
C PRO A 46 -2.97 7.11 9.05
N THR A 47 -3.97 7.60 8.33
CA THR A 47 -5.15 8.18 8.96
C THR A 47 -6.10 7.02 9.22
N SER A 48 -6.26 6.76 10.50
CA SER A 48 -6.98 5.64 11.07
C SER A 48 -8.39 5.50 10.49
N ALA A 49 -8.72 4.30 9.96
CA ALA A 49 -10.05 3.72 10.03
C ALA A 49 -10.01 2.26 9.58
N HIS A 50 -9.53 1.38 10.45
CA HIS A 50 -10.15 0.06 10.55
C HIS A 50 -11.59 0.27 11.06
N ALA A 51 -12.51 0.53 10.15
CA ALA A 51 -13.95 0.39 10.37
C ALA A 51 -14.51 -0.56 9.32
N GLY A 52 -14.00 -1.79 9.34
CA GLY A 52 -14.68 -2.96 8.80
C GLY A 52 -15.08 -3.82 9.99
N ALA A 53 -16.30 -3.60 10.49
CA ALA A 53 -16.94 -4.48 11.47
C ALA A 53 -17.02 -5.90 10.90
N GLY A 54 -16.31 -6.83 11.54
CA GLY A 54 -16.39 -8.27 11.33
C GLY A 54 -16.46 -8.96 12.68
N LEU A 55 -17.61 -8.77 13.34
CA LEU A 55 -18.10 -9.48 14.51
C LEU A 55 -17.86 -11.00 14.41
N ALA A 56 -17.05 -11.53 15.34
CA ALA A 56 -17.32 -12.78 16.07
C ALA A 56 -16.20 -13.02 17.09
N GLN A 57 -16.27 -12.34 18.24
CA GLN A 57 -15.71 -12.89 19.48
C GLN A 57 -16.87 -13.49 20.28
N VAL A 58 -16.96 -14.82 20.24
CA VAL A 58 -17.72 -15.69 21.13
C VAL A 58 -16.84 -16.94 21.23
N SER A 59 -16.38 -17.48 22.35
CA SER A 59 -16.93 -17.71 23.70
C SER A 59 -15.82 -18.49 24.48
N PRO A 60 -16.10 -19.07 25.66
CA PRO A 60 -16.61 -18.53 26.93
C PRO A 60 -15.49 -18.16 27.92
#